data_AF-A0A662WUH2-F1
#
_entry.id   AF-A0A662WUH2-F1
#
_cell.length_a   1.000
_cell.length_b   1.000
_cell.length_c   1.000
_cell.angle_alpha   90.00
_cell.angle_beta   90.00
_cell.angle_gamma   90.00
#
_symmetry.space_group_name_H-M   'P 1'
#
loop_
_entity.id
_entity.type
_entity.pdbx_description
1 polymer ?
#
loop_
_entity_poly.entity_id
_entity_poly.type
_entity_poly.pdbx_seq_one_letter_code
_entity_poly.pdbx_strand_id
1 'polypeptide(L)'
;MDRLRAAFDEAVEIVKTAWNGEPQSPVELLLDQHLPLEEEGDLVPFPSKHRQAVAIPTFVMNDFASRTSNVVDYPYIQSRIWEILIDYQQNPNMMKKALNLLQYLLINGSTQVLKDCQEPSRSSFLRELAEEYNRYEYEQYQFSQHLDIGAGVRKTAAEINTLLEDEPALLQARRQAEKLHQSLSSRGLRSSYPAGRSERPARTSIGGVSFHDEARPPVYTDSYSSSGRGDDIGSKIVTHPPSALDNSEAQW
;
A
#
# COMPACT_ATOMS: atom_id res chain seq x y z
N MET A 1 -36.52 -36.59 25.65
CA MET A 1 -35.41 -35.74 26.08
C MET A 1 -34.73 -35.05 24.89
N ASP A 2 -34.71 -35.66 23.70
CA ASP A 2 -33.96 -35.13 22.55
C ASP A 2 -34.60 -33.91 21.88
N ARG A 3 -35.94 -33.81 21.87
CA ARG A 3 -36.65 -32.63 21.35
C ARG A 3 -36.41 -31.36 22.18
N LEU A 4 -36.25 -31.50 23.50
CA LEU A 4 -35.96 -30.37 24.39
C LEU A 4 -34.52 -29.89 24.25
N ARG A 5 -33.58 -30.81 23.98
CA ARG A 5 -32.19 -30.46 23.67
C ARG A 5 -32.08 -29.76 22.31
N ALA A 6 -32.77 -30.27 21.29
CA ALA A 6 -32.82 -29.64 19.97
C ALA A 6 -33.40 -28.22 20.01
N ALA A 7 -34.49 -28.00 20.75
CA ALA A 7 -35.09 -26.67 20.90
C ALA A 7 -34.18 -25.69 21.67
N PHE A 8 -33.40 -26.19 22.62
CA PHE A 8 -32.41 -25.37 23.34
C PHE A 8 -31.22 -25.02 22.45
N ASP A 9 -30.71 -25.97 21.67
CA ASP A 9 -29.64 -25.74 20.71
C ASP A 9 -30.07 -24.74 19.62
N GLU A 10 -31.30 -24.83 19.12
CA GLU A 10 -31.89 -23.88 18.18
C GLU A 10 -31.99 -22.47 18.77
N ALA A 11 -32.46 -22.36 20.03
CA ALA A 11 -32.53 -21.07 20.71
C ALA A 11 -31.13 -20.47 20.97
N VAL A 12 -30.14 -21.31 21.30
CA VAL A 12 -28.75 -20.88 21.46
C VAL A 12 -28.17 -20.41 20.13
N GLU A 13 -28.45 -21.09 19.02
CA GLU A 13 -28.08 -20.67 17.66
C GLU A 13 -28.70 -19.32 17.29
N ILE A 14 -29.99 -19.11 17.56
CA ILE A 14 -30.69 -17.85 17.30
C ILE A 14 -30.11 -16.72 18.16
N VAL A 15 -29.84 -16.97 19.44
CA VAL A 15 -29.23 -15.97 20.33
C VAL A 15 -27.80 -15.69 19.90
N LYS A 16 -27.04 -16.70 19.50
CA LYS A 16 -25.65 -16.55 19.07
C LYS A 16 -25.53 -15.84 17.72
N THR A 17 -26.47 -16.05 16.81
CA THR A 17 -26.57 -15.29 15.54
C THR A 17 -27.06 -13.87 15.78
N ALA A 18 -28.02 -13.65 16.69
CA ALA A 18 -28.44 -12.31 17.09
C ALA A 18 -27.34 -11.53 17.85
N TRP A 19 -26.49 -12.23 18.61
CA TRP A 19 -25.40 -11.63 19.38
C TRP A 19 -24.14 -11.38 18.55
N ASN A 20 -23.86 -12.25 17.56
CA ASN A 20 -22.66 -12.14 16.72
C ASN A 20 -22.86 -11.25 15.48
N GLY A 21 -24.07 -10.77 15.23
CA GLY A 21 -24.40 -10.05 13.99
C GLY A 21 -24.40 -10.97 12.77
N GLU A 22 -24.72 -10.40 11.60
CA GLU A 22 -24.60 -11.10 10.32
C GLU A 22 -23.13 -11.56 10.15
N PRO A 23 -22.86 -12.81 9.70
CA PRO A 23 -21.49 -13.29 9.58
C PRO A 23 -20.73 -12.37 8.62
N GLN A 24 -19.76 -11.61 9.17
CA GLN A 24 -18.95 -10.70 8.38
C GLN A 24 -18.32 -11.45 7.22
N SER A 25 -18.54 -10.94 6.01
CA SER A 25 -17.95 -11.50 4.81
C SER A 25 -16.42 -11.44 4.92
N PRO A 26 -15.67 -12.39 4.33
CA PRO A 26 -14.20 -12.33 4.33
C PRO A 26 -13.63 -11.00 3.82
N VAL A 27 -14.36 -10.28 2.95
CA VAL A 27 -13.97 -8.95 2.50
C VAL A 27 -14.14 -7.89 3.59
N GLU A 28 -15.19 -7.97 4.40
CA GLU A 28 -15.46 -7.03 5.49
C GLU A 28 -14.41 -7.18 6.59
N LEU A 29 -14.05 -8.41 6.95
CA LEU A 29 -12.93 -8.67 7.89
C LEU A 29 -11.62 -8.07 7.39
N LEU A 30 -11.34 -8.17 6.08
CA LEU A 30 -10.15 -7.60 5.48
C LEU A 30 -10.18 -6.07 5.48
N LEU A 31 -11.37 -5.47 5.23
CA LEU A 31 -11.60 -4.04 5.32
C LEU A 31 -11.42 -3.56 6.76
N ASP A 32 -12.00 -4.22 7.76
CA ASP A 32 -11.87 -3.84 9.17
C ASP A 32 -10.41 -3.93 9.66
N GLN A 33 -9.64 -4.89 9.13
CA GLN A 33 -8.23 -5.01 9.46
C GLN A 33 -7.38 -3.87 8.88
N HIS A 34 -7.64 -3.43 7.65
CA HIS A 34 -6.75 -2.54 6.89
C HIS A 34 -7.27 -1.11 6.70
N LEU A 35 -8.59 -0.93 6.78
CA LEU A 35 -9.35 0.31 6.67
C LEU A 35 -10.44 0.35 7.78
N PRO A 36 -10.03 0.36 9.08
CA PRO A 36 -10.98 0.40 10.18
C PRO A 36 -11.71 1.74 10.20
N LEU A 37 -13.02 1.69 10.37
CA LEU A 37 -13.87 2.83 10.68
C LEU A 37 -13.92 2.93 12.20
N GLU A 38 -13.19 3.87 12.80
CA GLU A 38 -13.28 4.07 14.24
C GLU A 38 -14.45 5.02 14.52
N GLU A 39 -15.49 4.53 15.19
CA GLU A 39 -16.50 5.42 15.77
C GLU A 39 -15.87 6.19 16.92
N GLU A 40 -15.89 7.52 16.84
CA GLU A 40 -15.25 8.45 17.77
C GLU A 40 -15.90 8.49 19.18
N GLY A 41 -16.66 7.46 19.55
CA GLY A 41 -17.47 7.40 20.77
C GLY A 41 -17.13 6.27 21.76
N ASP A 42 -16.41 5.22 21.37
CA ASP A 42 -16.10 4.11 22.27
C ASP A 42 -14.77 4.31 22.98
N LEU A 43 -14.84 4.47 24.30
CA LEU A 43 -13.71 4.57 25.23
C LEU A 43 -12.90 3.26 25.23
N VAL A 44 -12.15 2.96 24.16
CA VAL A 44 -11.21 1.84 24.14
C VAL A 44 -9.90 2.30 24.79
N PRO A 45 -9.48 1.76 25.95
CA PRO A 45 -8.42 2.36 26.77
C PRO A 45 -6.99 2.23 26.24
N PHE A 46 -6.77 1.71 25.03
CA PHE A 46 -5.41 1.51 24.51
C PHE A 46 -5.36 1.69 22.99
N PRO A 47 -4.52 2.61 22.46
CA PRO A 47 -4.20 2.60 21.04
C PRO A 47 -3.47 1.29 20.76
N SER A 48 -4.13 0.40 20.02
CA SER A 48 -3.58 -0.89 19.63
C SER A 48 -2.28 -0.63 18.84
N LYS A 49 -1.13 -0.94 19.44
CA LYS A 49 0.23 -0.77 18.86
C LYS A 49 0.40 -1.35 17.44
N HIS A 50 -0.55 -2.16 16.98
CA HIS A 50 -0.56 -2.83 15.68
C HIS A 50 -1.37 -2.10 14.58
N ARG A 51 -1.96 -0.91 14.85
CA ARG A 51 -2.75 -0.11 13.88
C ARG A 51 -1.98 0.97 13.12
N GLN A 52 -0.68 1.13 13.39
CA GLN A 52 0.18 2.20 12.83
C GLN A 52 0.81 1.88 11.46
N ALA A 53 0.28 0.91 10.71
CA ALA A 53 0.74 0.72 9.33
C ALA A 53 0.25 1.90 8.47
N VAL A 54 1.17 2.81 8.12
CA VAL A 54 0.91 3.99 7.28
C VAL A 54 0.41 3.60 5.88
N ALA A 55 0.63 2.35 5.44
CA ALA A 55 0.24 1.84 4.14
C ALA A 55 -0.34 0.42 4.25
N ILE A 56 -1.23 0.08 3.31
CA ILE A 56 -1.77 -1.27 3.14
C ILE A 56 -0.70 -2.13 2.44
N PRO A 57 -0.34 -3.31 2.98
CA PRO A 57 0.64 -4.17 2.33
C PRO A 57 0.23 -4.57 0.91
N THR A 58 1.19 -4.68 -0.02
CA THR A 58 0.90 -4.98 -1.43
C THR A 58 0.15 -6.29 -1.66
N PHE A 59 0.38 -7.32 -0.84
CA PHE A 59 -0.37 -8.58 -0.96
C PHE A 59 -1.86 -8.40 -0.61
N VAL A 60 -2.18 -7.48 0.32
CA VAL A 60 -3.56 -7.15 0.70
C VAL A 60 -4.22 -6.33 -0.41
N MET A 61 -3.50 -5.37 -0.98
CA MET A 61 -4.00 -4.61 -2.14
C MET A 61 -4.29 -5.53 -3.34
N ASN A 62 -3.46 -6.55 -3.56
CA ASN A 62 -3.71 -7.61 -4.55
C ASN A 62 -4.97 -8.42 -4.22
N ASP A 63 -5.19 -8.79 -2.95
CA ASP A 63 -6.39 -9.52 -2.54
C ASP A 63 -7.65 -8.69 -2.81
N PHE A 64 -7.66 -7.41 -2.40
CA PHE A 64 -8.74 -6.48 -2.76
C PHE A 64 -8.93 -6.36 -4.28
N ALA A 65 -7.85 -6.20 -5.05
CA ALA A 65 -7.93 -6.10 -6.51
C ALA A 65 -8.61 -7.33 -7.13
N SER A 66 -8.26 -8.53 -6.68
CA SER A 66 -8.89 -9.77 -7.15
C SER A 66 -10.39 -9.81 -6.81
N ARG A 67 -10.77 -9.34 -5.63
CA ARG A 67 -12.17 -9.30 -5.13
C ARG A 67 -13.03 -8.26 -5.84
N THR A 68 -12.46 -7.22 -6.45
CA THR A 68 -13.24 -6.24 -7.23
C THR A 68 -13.94 -6.82 -8.47
N SER A 69 -13.60 -8.04 -8.88
CA SER A 69 -14.30 -8.77 -9.95
C SER A 69 -15.54 -9.51 -9.44
N ASN A 70 -15.67 -9.69 -8.12
CA ASN A 70 -16.84 -10.30 -7.50
C ASN A 70 -17.92 -9.23 -7.25
N VAL A 71 -19.12 -9.46 -7.80
CA VAL A 71 -20.27 -8.54 -7.70
C VAL A 71 -20.79 -8.35 -6.27
N VAL A 72 -20.54 -9.31 -5.38
CA VAL A 72 -20.94 -9.24 -3.96
C VAL A 72 -19.91 -8.47 -3.14
N ASP A 73 -18.61 -8.73 -3.36
CA ASP A 73 -17.53 -8.10 -2.57
C ASP A 73 -17.27 -6.65 -3.01
N TYR A 74 -17.42 -6.37 -4.30
CA TYR A 74 -17.10 -5.06 -4.88
C TYR A 74 -17.82 -3.89 -4.19
N PRO A 75 -19.16 -3.94 -3.96
CA PRO A 75 -19.87 -2.89 -3.25
C PRO A 75 -19.29 -2.57 -1.86
N TYR A 76 -18.88 -3.58 -1.08
CA TYR A 76 -18.30 -3.36 0.25
C TYR A 76 -16.96 -2.63 0.16
N ILE A 77 -16.07 -3.04 -0.76
CA ILE A 77 -14.77 -2.43 -0.96
C ILE A 77 -14.94 -0.96 -1.38
N GLN A 78 -15.78 -0.74 -2.39
CA GLN A 78 -16.00 0.58 -2.96
C GLN A 78 -16.67 1.51 -1.95
N SER A 79 -17.72 1.05 -1.25
CA SER A 79 -18.39 1.83 -0.21
C SER A 79 -17.45 2.21 0.92
N ARG A 80 -16.64 1.27 1.43
CA ARG A 80 -15.67 1.56 2.50
C ARG A 80 -14.66 2.64 2.11
N ILE A 81 -14.16 2.60 0.87
CA ILE A 81 -13.24 3.62 0.36
C ILE A 81 -13.93 4.99 0.35
N TRP A 82 -15.14 5.08 -0.23
CA TRP A 82 -15.84 6.37 -0.35
C TRP A 82 -16.32 6.91 1.00
N GLU A 83 -16.77 6.05 1.91
CA GLU A 83 -17.11 6.38 3.29
C GLU A 83 -15.92 7.03 4.01
N ILE A 84 -14.72 6.47 3.87
CA ILE A 84 -13.50 7.08 4.43
C ILE A 84 -13.22 8.46 3.81
N LEU A 85 -13.38 8.60 2.49
CA LEU A 85 -13.09 9.85 1.81
C LEU A 85 -14.10 10.95 2.15
N ILE A 86 -15.35 10.58 2.44
CA ILE A 86 -16.43 11.53 2.71
C ILE A 86 -16.53 11.83 4.20
N ASP A 87 -16.54 10.81 5.07
CA ASP A 87 -16.87 10.95 6.48
C ASP A 87 -15.63 11.10 7.37
N TYR A 88 -14.47 10.58 6.95
CA TYR A 88 -13.23 10.58 7.74
C TYR A 88 -12.22 11.63 7.27
N GLN A 89 -12.68 12.79 6.80
CA GLN A 89 -11.83 13.84 6.24
C GLN A 89 -10.85 14.47 7.25
N GLN A 90 -11.19 14.41 8.53
CA GLN A 90 -10.33 14.85 9.65
C GLN A 90 -9.13 13.92 9.88
N ASN A 91 -9.14 12.72 9.27
CA ASN A 91 -8.11 11.71 9.42
C ASN A 91 -7.29 11.55 8.12
N PRO A 92 -6.32 12.44 7.82
CA PRO A 92 -5.58 12.44 6.56
C PRO A 92 -4.80 11.15 6.32
N ASN A 93 -4.35 10.47 7.38
CA ASN A 93 -3.71 9.17 7.25
C ASN A 93 -4.67 8.09 6.74
N MET A 94 -5.91 8.10 7.21
CA MET A 94 -6.94 7.15 6.76
C MET A 94 -7.35 7.45 5.32
N MET A 95 -7.59 8.72 5.00
CA MET A 95 -7.86 9.16 3.62
C MET A 95 -6.75 8.73 2.67
N LYS A 96 -5.49 8.98 3.03
CA LYS A 96 -4.35 8.59 2.21
C LYS A 96 -4.28 7.07 2.01
N LYS A 97 -4.61 6.26 3.03
CA LYS A 97 -4.67 4.79 2.89
C LYS A 97 -5.77 4.37 1.92
N ALA A 98 -6.96 4.95 2.03
CA ALA A 98 -8.08 4.68 1.12
C ALA A 98 -7.76 5.11 -0.33
N LEU A 99 -7.16 6.29 -0.53
CA LEU A 99 -6.72 6.76 -1.85
C LEU A 99 -5.63 5.86 -2.46
N ASN A 100 -4.65 5.43 -1.68
CA ASN A 100 -3.63 4.49 -2.19
C ASN A 100 -4.26 3.17 -2.63
N LEU A 101 -5.25 2.66 -1.88
CA LEU A 101 -5.99 1.49 -2.30
C LEU A 101 -6.74 1.77 -3.60
N LEU A 102 -7.50 2.87 -3.68
CA LEU A 102 -8.25 3.23 -4.88
C LEU A 102 -7.36 3.37 -6.12
N GLN A 103 -6.22 4.04 -6.00
CA GLN A 103 -5.23 4.17 -7.05
C GLN A 103 -4.72 2.80 -7.51
N TYR A 104 -4.41 1.92 -6.57
CA TYR A 104 -3.98 0.56 -6.88
C TYR A 104 -5.06 -0.24 -7.62
N LEU A 105 -6.31 -0.16 -7.15
CA LEU A 105 -7.47 -0.81 -7.76
C LEU A 105 -7.78 -0.27 -9.16
N LEU A 106 -7.51 1.03 -9.42
CA LEU A 106 -7.61 1.57 -10.76
C LEU A 106 -6.66 0.88 -11.73
N ILE A 107 -5.47 0.44 -11.32
CA ILE A 107 -4.50 -0.22 -12.22
C ILE A 107 -4.66 -1.75 -12.23
N ASN A 108 -5.00 -2.37 -11.10
CA ASN A 108 -4.96 -3.83 -10.94
C ASN A 108 -6.32 -4.48 -10.72
N GLY A 109 -7.36 -3.69 -10.43
CA GLY A 109 -8.71 -4.16 -10.18
C GLY A 109 -9.56 -4.27 -11.44
N SER A 110 -10.87 -4.48 -11.23
CA SER A 110 -11.85 -4.63 -12.30
C SER A 110 -12.10 -3.32 -13.05
N THR A 111 -12.69 -3.43 -14.24
CA THR A 111 -13.09 -2.26 -15.03
C THR A 111 -14.22 -1.47 -14.38
N GLN A 112 -14.96 -2.07 -13.45
CA GLN A 112 -16.02 -1.39 -12.70
C GLN A 112 -15.45 -0.25 -11.84
N VAL A 113 -14.29 -0.46 -11.20
CA VAL A 113 -13.60 0.58 -10.41
C VAL A 113 -13.37 1.85 -11.24
N LEU A 114 -12.99 1.69 -12.52
CA LEU A 114 -12.75 2.83 -13.42
C LEU A 114 -14.05 3.57 -13.74
N LYS A 115 -15.10 2.85 -14.15
CA LYS A 115 -16.40 3.45 -14.47
C LYS A 115 -16.94 4.23 -13.28
N ASP A 116 -16.84 3.62 -12.11
CA ASP A 116 -17.25 4.21 -10.85
C ASP A 116 -16.50 5.49 -10.52
N CYS A 117 -15.19 5.56 -10.75
CA CYS A 117 -14.40 6.78 -10.52
C CYS A 117 -14.62 7.85 -11.59
N GLN A 118 -15.06 7.46 -12.79
CA GLN A 118 -15.39 8.38 -13.89
C GLN A 118 -16.76 9.05 -13.72
N GLU A 119 -17.62 8.54 -12.83
CA GLU A 119 -18.89 9.18 -12.51
C GLU A 119 -18.66 10.65 -12.14
N PRO A 120 -19.41 11.61 -12.72
CA PRO A 120 -19.11 13.04 -12.61
C PRO A 120 -18.92 13.52 -11.17
N SER A 121 -19.76 13.03 -10.23
CA SER A 121 -19.69 13.39 -8.81
C SER A 121 -18.41 12.91 -8.13
N ARG A 122 -17.92 11.72 -8.49
CA ARG A 122 -16.70 11.13 -7.91
C ARG A 122 -15.45 11.74 -8.54
N SER A 123 -15.46 11.96 -9.85
CA SER A 123 -14.38 12.65 -10.55
C SER A 123 -14.23 14.10 -10.07
N SER A 124 -15.34 14.83 -9.88
CA SER A 124 -15.27 16.20 -9.34
C SER A 124 -14.74 16.22 -7.90
N PHE A 125 -15.19 15.29 -7.06
CA PHE A 125 -14.70 15.16 -5.68
C PHE A 125 -13.19 14.92 -5.63
N LEU A 126 -12.66 14.00 -6.45
CA LEU A 126 -11.22 13.72 -6.50
C LEU A 126 -10.40 14.91 -7.00
N ARG A 127 -10.95 15.73 -7.91
CA ARG A 127 -10.32 16.98 -8.36
C ARG A 127 -10.25 18.01 -7.23
N GLU A 128 -11.37 18.25 -6.57
CA GLU A 128 -11.44 19.16 -5.42
C GLU A 128 -10.49 18.72 -4.29
N LEU A 129 -10.46 17.42 -4.00
CA LEU A 129 -9.56 16.85 -3.01
C LEU A 129 -8.08 17.09 -3.37
N ALA A 130 -7.71 17.01 -4.65
CA ALA A 130 -6.34 17.28 -5.09
C ALA A 130 -5.95 18.76 -4.99
N GLU A 131 -6.90 19.67 -5.18
CA GLU A 131 -6.66 21.11 -5.26
C GLU A 131 -6.75 21.83 -3.91
N GLU A 132 -7.69 21.42 -3.06
CA GLU A 132 -8.15 22.24 -1.92
C GLU A 132 -7.98 21.57 -0.55
N TYR A 133 -7.92 20.23 -0.48
CA TYR A 133 -7.91 19.51 0.80
C TYR A 133 -6.79 19.95 1.74
N ASN A 134 -7.16 20.49 2.91
CA ASN A 134 -6.24 20.94 3.95
C ASN A 134 -5.12 21.86 3.41
N ARG A 135 -5.46 22.73 2.46
CA ARG A 135 -4.53 23.69 1.85
C ARG A 135 -4.34 24.94 2.72
N TYR A 136 -5.41 25.38 3.38
CA TYR A 136 -5.46 26.60 4.19
C TYR A 136 -5.82 26.36 5.66
N GLU A 137 -6.12 25.11 6.05
CA GLU A 137 -6.63 24.78 7.38
C GLU A 137 -5.54 24.73 8.47
N TYR A 138 -5.98 25.01 9.70
CA TYR A 138 -5.21 25.07 10.96
C TYR A 138 -4.56 23.73 11.36
N GLU A 139 -4.81 22.65 10.62
CA GLU A 139 -4.26 21.33 10.88
C GLU A 139 -2.87 21.12 10.26
N GLN A 140 -2.25 22.13 9.64
CA GLN A 140 -0.79 22.15 9.47
C GLN A 140 -0.14 22.06 10.86
N TYR A 141 0.07 20.81 11.34
CA TYR A 141 0.35 20.41 12.73
C TYR A 141 0.12 21.51 13.77
N GLN A 142 -0.85 21.31 14.69
CA GLN A 142 -1.07 22.18 15.86
C GLN A 142 0.23 22.54 16.63
N PHE A 143 1.30 21.75 16.46
CA PHE A 143 2.62 21.92 17.06
C PHE A 143 3.80 22.09 16.07
N SER A 144 3.58 22.17 14.76
CA SER A 144 4.65 22.28 13.76
C SER A 144 4.19 23.07 12.53
N GLN A 145 4.40 24.38 12.56
CA GLN A 145 3.96 25.39 11.57
C GLN A 145 4.46 25.18 10.12
N HIS A 146 5.19 24.11 9.83
CA HIS A 146 5.85 23.88 8.53
C HIS A 146 5.57 22.50 7.92
N LEU A 147 4.72 21.67 8.54
CA LEU A 147 4.43 20.33 8.04
C LEU A 147 2.98 20.23 7.53
N ASP A 148 2.86 20.13 6.21
CA ASP A 148 1.60 19.97 5.49
C ASP A 148 1.13 18.51 5.55
N ILE A 149 0.17 18.23 6.44
CA ILE A 149 -0.37 16.88 6.64
C ILE A 149 -1.29 16.44 5.48
N GLY A 150 -1.87 17.41 4.76
CA GLY A 150 -2.75 17.17 3.61
C GLY A 150 -2.00 16.85 2.32
N ALA A 151 -0.72 17.22 2.22
CA ALA A 151 0.08 17.05 1.00
C ALA A 151 0.07 15.61 0.45
N GLY A 152 0.09 14.61 1.33
CA GLY A 152 0.03 13.20 0.91
C GLY A 152 -1.30 12.82 0.25
N VAL A 153 -2.42 13.29 0.82
CA VAL A 153 -3.77 13.07 0.28
C VAL A 153 -3.90 13.78 -1.06
N ARG A 154 -3.54 15.07 -1.12
CA ARG A 154 -3.60 15.88 -2.35
C ARG A 154 -2.75 15.30 -3.47
N LYS A 155 -1.52 14.86 -3.17
CA LYS A 155 -0.63 14.22 -4.15
C LYS A 155 -1.26 12.94 -4.71
N THR A 156 -1.72 12.02 -3.87
CA THR A 156 -2.31 10.77 -4.35
C THR A 156 -3.60 11.02 -5.13
N ALA A 157 -4.43 11.98 -4.71
CA ALA A 157 -5.63 12.38 -5.46
C ALA A 157 -5.28 12.96 -6.84
N ALA A 158 -4.24 13.80 -6.94
CA ALA A 158 -3.75 14.32 -8.21
C ALA A 158 -3.27 13.19 -9.15
N GLU A 159 -2.52 12.22 -8.63
CA GLU A 159 -2.09 11.05 -9.41
C GLU A 159 -3.30 10.23 -9.91
N ILE A 160 -4.34 10.07 -9.09
CA ILE A 160 -5.60 9.43 -9.52
C ILE A 160 -6.26 10.24 -10.64
N ASN A 161 -6.38 11.56 -10.52
CA ASN A 161 -6.96 12.40 -11.56
C ASN A 161 -6.19 12.27 -12.88
N THR A 162 -4.86 12.25 -12.84
CA THR A 162 -4.03 12.01 -14.04
C THR A 162 -4.33 10.65 -14.69
N LEU A 163 -4.53 9.60 -13.89
CA LEU A 163 -4.92 8.28 -14.42
C LEU A 163 -6.32 8.28 -15.04
N LEU A 164 -7.26 9.06 -14.50
CA LEU A 164 -8.63 9.15 -15.03
C LEU A 164 -8.72 10.03 -16.29
N GLU A 165 -7.85 11.03 -16.42
CA GLU A 165 -7.76 11.91 -17.61
C GLU A 165 -7.18 11.17 -18.82
N ASP A 166 -6.16 10.33 -18.62
CA ASP A 166 -5.52 9.53 -19.67
C ASP A 166 -5.98 8.06 -19.65
N GLU A 167 -7.24 7.85 -20.03
CA GLU A 167 -7.83 6.50 -20.16
C GLU A 167 -6.99 5.52 -21.00
N PRO A 168 -6.47 5.86 -22.20
CA PRO A 168 -5.71 4.90 -22.99
C PRO A 168 -4.39 4.48 -22.31
N ALA A 169 -3.70 5.41 -21.63
CA ALA A 169 -2.52 5.06 -20.84
C ALA A 169 -2.89 4.15 -19.65
N LEU A 170 -3.99 4.42 -18.95
CA LEU A 170 -4.48 3.58 -17.86
C LEU A 170 -4.81 2.15 -18.33
N LEU A 171 -5.49 2.02 -19.47
CA LEU A 171 -5.80 0.71 -20.07
C LEU A 171 -4.53 -0.03 -20.52
N GLN A 172 -3.48 0.69 -20.94
CA GLN A 172 -2.18 0.08 -21.20
C GLN A 172 -1.50 -0.41 -19.90
N ALA A 173 -1.52 0.40 -18.83
CA ALA A 173 -0.97 0.02 -17.53
C ALA A 173 -1.67 -1.23 -16.96
N ARG A 174 -3.00 -1.29 -17.07
CA ARG A 174 -3.81 -2.49 -16.73
C ARG A 174 -3.35 -3.74 -17.46
N ARG A 175 -3.22 -3.67 -18.80
CA ARG A 175 -2.74 -4.80 -19.61
C ARG A 175 -1.32 -5.24 -19.23
N GLN A 176 -0.45 -4.30 -18.86
CA GLN A 176 0.90 -4.63 -18.39
C GLN A 176 0.87 -5.31 -17.02
N ALA A 177 0.03 -4.84 -16.09
CA ALA A 177 -0.16 -5.44 -14.78
C ALA A 177 -0.69 -6.88 -14.91
N GLU A 178 -1.71 -7.12 -15.72
CA GLU A 178 -2.23 -8.47 -15.99
C GLU A 178 -1.16 -9.42 -16.53
N LYS A 179 -0.34 -8.96 -17.49
CA LYS A 179 0.78 -9.74 -18.02
C LYS A 179 1.81 -10.08 -16.94
N LEU A 180 2.10 -9.14 -16.04
CA LEU A 180 3.01 -9.37 -14.92
C LEU A 180 2.44 -10.42 -13.96
N HIS A 181 1.16 -10.34 -13.60
CA HIS A 181 0.49 -11.33 -12.74
C HIS A 181 0.50 -12.73 -13.36
N GLN A 182 0.27 -12.84 -14.67
CA GLN A 182 0.39 -14.11 -15.42
C GLN A 182 1.83 -14.63 -15.46
N SER A 183 2.81 -13.75 -15.63
CA SER A 183 4.24 -14.11 -15.61
C SER A 183 4.67 -14.62 -14.23
N LEU A 184 4.28 -13.93 -13.16
CA LEU A 184 4.64 -14.32 -11.80
C LEU A 184 3.98 -15.64 -11.38
N SER A 185 2.71 -15.84 -11.70
CA SER A 185 2.00 -17.09 -11.43
C SER A 185 2.60 -18.28 -12.21
N SER A 186 2.91 -18.09 -13.50
CA SER A 186 3.53 -19.13 -14.32
C SER A 186 4.98 -19.46 -13.90
N ARG A 187 5.71 -18.50 -13.34
CA ARG A 187 7.08 -18.71 -12.82
C ARG A 187 7.09 -19.38 -11.45
N GLY A 188 6.11 -19.09 -10.59
CA GLY A 188 5.93 -19.74 -9.28
C GLY A 188 5.72 -21.25 -9.37
N LEU A 189 5.03 -21.72 -10.42
CA LEU A 189 4.83 -23.15 -10.72
C LEU A 189 6.09 -23.87 -11.27
N ARG A 190 7.10 -23.12 -11.74
CA ARG A 190 8.32 -23.69 -12.34
C ARG A 190 9.50 -23.79 -11.37
N SER A 191 9.38 -23.27 -10.15
CA SER A 191 10.45 -23.33 -9.14
C SER A 191 10.41 -24.57 -8.24
N SER A 192 9.39 -25.43 -8.38
CA SER A 192 9.16 -26.57 -7.47
C SER A 192 9.80 -27.89 -7.92
N TYR A 193 10.49 -27.91 -9.06
CA TYR A 193 11.22 -29.10 -9.51
C TYR A 193 12.63 -28.70 -9.95
N PRO A 194 13.69 -29.01 -9.17
CA PRO A 194 14.98 -29.21 -9.78
C PRO A 194 14.81 -30.42 -10.71
N ALA A 195 14.59 -30.16 -12.01
CA ALA A 195 14.69 -31.20 -13.01
C ALA A 195 16.09 -31.79 -12.88
N GLY A 196 16.17 -32.97 -12.28
CA GLY A 196 17.39 -33.74 -12.13
C GLY A 196 18.07 -33.81 -13.49
N ARG A 197 19.25 -33.19 -13.57
CA ARG A 197 20.11 -33.21 -14.73
C ARG A 197 20.68 -34.62 -14.86
N SER A 198 19.90 -35.53 -15.44
CA SER A 198 20.36 -36.86 -15.84
C SER A 198 21.37 -36.71 -16.97
N GLU A 199 22.62 -37.04 -16.65
CA GLU A 199 23.65 -37.63 -17.49
C GLU A 199 23.94 -36.98 -18.86
N ARG A 200 25.08 -36.29 -18.94
CA ARG A 200 25.82 -36.11 -20.20
C ARG A 200 27.21 -36.74 -20.05
N PRO A 201 27.63 -37.60 -21.00
CA PRO A 201 28.96 -38.20 -20.96
C PRO A 201 30.02 -37.17 -21.36
N ALA A 202 31.20 -37.31 -20.77
CA ALA A 202 32.37 -36.51 -21.02
C ALA A 202 32.82 -36.59 -22.49
N ARG A 203 32.99 -35.43 -23.14
CA ARG A 203 33.84 -35.27 -24.33
C ARG A 203 34.55 -33.91 -24.31
N THR A 204 35.85 -33.98 -24.04
CA THR A 204 36.96 -33.23 -24.65
C THR A 204 36.71 -31.81 -25.20
N SER A 205 37.36 -30.86 -24.51
CA SER A 205 37.99 -29.59 -24.95
C SER A 205 37.76 -29.04 -26.36
N ILE A 206 37.43 -27.74 -26.45
CA ILE A 206 38.14 -26.67 -27.19
C ILE A 206 37.31 -25.36 -27.08
N GLY A 207 37.97 -24.23 -26.78
CA GLY A 207 37.47 -22.88 -27.08
C GLY A 207 36.68 -22.20 -25.96
N GLY A 208 37.31 -21.21 -25.31
CA GLY A 208 36.69 -20.41 -24.27
C GLY A 208 35.66 -19.41 -24.79
N VAL A 209 34.58 -19.24 -24.05
CA VAL A 209 33.87 -17.97 -23.82
C VAL A 209 33.20 -18.13 -22.45
N SER A 210 33.65 -17.39 -21.44
CA SER A 210 33.03 -17.40 -20.11
C SER A 210 31.78 -16.54 -20.16
N PHE A 211 30.60 -17.17 -20.23
CA PHE A 211 29.34 -16.47 -20.00
C PHE A 211 29.22 -16.20 -18.50
N HIS A 212 29.14 -14.91 -18.15
CA HIS A 212 28.86 -14.46 -16.79
C HIS A 212 27.43 -14.88 -16.41
N ASP A 213 27.30 -15.66 -15.35
CA ASP A 213 26.04 -16.08 -14.75
C ASP A 213 25.60 -15.00 -13.75
N GLU A 214 24.65 -14.16 -14.15
CA GLU A 214 24.15 -13.00 -13.37
C GLU A 214 23.22 -13.39 -12.21
N ALA A 215 23.15 -14.69 -11.85
CA ALA A 215 22.29 -15.21 -10.80
C ALA A 215 23.01 -15.45 -9.45
N ARG A 216 24.30 -15.10 -9.34
CA ARG A 216 25.07 -15.25 -8.10
C ARG A 216 25.25 -13.89 -7.40
N PRO A 217 24.76 -13.70 -6.16
CA PRO A 217 25.16 -12.53 -5.39
C PRO A 217 26.69 -12.55 -5.20
N PRO A 218 27.38 -11.40 -5.30
CA PRO A 218 28.83 -11.36 -5.19
C PRO A 218 29.27 -11.92 -3.83
N VAL A 219 30.20 -12.87 -3.86
CA VAL A 219 30.86 -13.38 -2.66
C VAL A 219 31.69 -12.22 -2.10
N TYR A 220 31.33 -11.75 -0.91
CA TYR A 220 32.07 -10.70 -0.22
C TYR A 220 33.43 -11.25 0.19
N THR A 221 34.45 -10.99 -0.63
CA THR A 221 35.84 -11.26 -0.28
C THR A 221 36.43 -9.99 0.30
N ASP A 222 36.54 -9.93 1.63
CA ASP A 222 37.40 -8.95 2.32
C ASP A 222 38.86 -9.28 1.99
N SER A 223 39.38 -8.68 0.93
CA SER A 223 40.81 -8.65 0.64
C SER A 223 41.24 -7.19 0.50
N TYR A 224 41.67 -6.61 1.64
CA TYR A 224 42.36 -5.33 1.71
C TYR A 224 43.75 -5.48 1.05
N SER A 225 43.81 -5.31 -0.26
CA SER A 225 45.08 -5.12 -0.97
C SER A 225 45.40 -3.64 -1.01
N SER A 226 46.26 -3.23 -0.08
CA SER A 226 46.87 -1.91 -0.02
C SER A 226 47.75 -1.68 -1.25
N SER A 227 47.39 -0.72 -2.11
CA SER A 227 48.25 -0.12 -3.13
C SER A 227 47.62 1.20 -3.55
N GLY A 228 48.30 2.31 -3.27
CA GLY A 228 47.72 3.64 -3.31
C GLY A 228 47.65 4.26 -4.71
N ARG A 229 46.78 5.28 -4.82
CA ARG A 229 47.08 6.63 -5.35
C ARG A 229 45.79 7.47 -5.38
N GLY A 230 45.83 8.58 -4.66
CA GLY A 230 45.13 9.86 -4.86
C GLY A 230 43.68 9.84 -5.37
N ASP A 231 42.72 10.11 -4.48
CA ASP A 231 42.00 11.40 -4.46
C ASP A 231 40.93 11.38 -3.35
N ASP A 232 41.10 12.26 -2.37
CA ASP A 232 40.37 12.29 -1.11
C ASP A 232 39.02 13.00 -1.30
N ILE A 233 38.00 12.25 -1.75
CA ILE A 233 36.63 12.73 -1.94
C ILE A 233 35.95 13.07 -0.60
N GLY A 234 36.51 12.61 0.54
CA GLY A 234 35.97 12.83 1.88
C GLY A 234 36.07 14.26 2.41
N SER A 235 36.90 15.12 1.82
CA SER A 235 37.20 16.45 2.36
C SER A 235 36.23 17.56 1.92
N LYS A 236 35.13 17.25 1.24
CA LYS A 236 34.15 18.25 0.76
C LYS A 236 32.79 18.24 1.48
N ILE A 237 32.63 17.45 2.53
CA ILE A 237 31.41 17.48 3.34
C ILE A 237 31.53 18.60 4.38
N VAL A 238 31.23 19.84 3.96
CA VAL A 238 31.04 20.96 4.86
C VAL A 238 29.66 20.80 5.52
N THR A 239 29.63 20.28 6.74
CA THR A 239 28.46 20.27 7.62
C THR A 239 28.59 21.42 8.61
N HIS A 240 27.85 22.50 8.36
CA HIS A 240 27.44 23.61 9.25
C HIS A 240 28.54 24.37 10.05
N PRO A 241 28.52 25.71 10.13
CA PRO A 241 29.33 26.43 11.13
C PRO A 241 28.70 26.25 12.54
N PRO A 242 29.51 26.11 13.60
CA PRO A 242 29.00 26.02 14.96
C PRO A 242 28.47 27.38 15.43
N SER A 243 27.31 27.37 16.07
CA SER A 243 26.76 28.49 16.84
C SER A 243 27.74 28.87 17.96
N ALA A 244 28.34 30.05 17.86
CA ALA A 244 29.03 30.68 18.99
C ALA A 244 28.01 31.53 19.75
N LEU A 245 27.66 31.08 20.96
CA LEU A 245 27.07 31.92 21.97
C LEU A 245 28.15 32.80 22.61
N ASP A 246 27.75 34.05 22.84
CA ASP A 246 28.16 34.94 23.92
C ASP A 246 29.54 35.63 23.84
N ASN A 247 29.52 36.94 23.56
CA ASN A 247 30.02 37.86 24.58
C ASN A 247 29.40 39.26 24.39
N SER A 248 28.59 39.63 25.37
CA SER A 248 28.23 41.01 25.67
C SER A 248 29.47 41.87 25.95
N GLU A 249 29.66 42.97 25.21
CA GLU A 249 30.37 44.13 25.75
C GLU A 249 29.87 45.43 25.12
N ALA A 250 29.61 46.39 26.01
CA ALA A 250 29.00 47.68 25.78
C ALA A 250 29.98 48.72 25.23
N GLN A 251 29.49 49.60 24.36
CA GLN A 251 30.00 50.94 23.98
C GLN A 251 29.06 51.40 22.83
N TRP A 252 28.21 52.43 22.92
CA TRP A 252 28.23 53.73 23.59
C TRP A 252 26.80 54.14 23.97
#